data_AF-A0A975PZ05-F1
#
_entry.id   AF-A0A975PZ05-F1
#
_cell.length_a   1.000
_cell.length_b   1.000
_cell.length_c   1.000
_cell.angle_alpha   90.00
_cell.angle_beta   90.00
_cell.angle_gamma   90.00
#
_symmetry.space_group_name_H-M   'P 1'
#
loop_
_entity.id
_entity.type
_entity.pdbx_description
1 polymer ?
#
loop_
_entity_poly.entity_id
_entity_poly.type
_entity_poly.pdbx_seq_one_letter_code
_entity_poly.pdbx_strand_id
1 'polypeptide(L)'
;MAALALAVVALSVGFVGWFRPQPDSNRSPLASDPTFTSQQISDAKDSVCATHRLVRQATVSNTNQINPVPGDAIGDLAVAVNARLALYSGGDYLLNRLTAEPATPTELSDAVRKLAHVLQELAISYLAGAPDSVVTPLRQASDEHTRTVDLLCT
;
A
#
# COMPACT_ATOMS: atom_id res chain seq x y z
N MET A 1 -8.48 52.91 17.50
CA MET A 1 -8.76 51.50 17.13
C MET A 1 -9.78 51.43 15.99
N ALA A 2 -9.60 52.27 14.96
CA ALA A 2 -10.52 52.41 13.83
C ALA A 2 -10.14 51.48 12.64
N ALA A 3 -9.15 50.60 12.84
CA ALA A 3 -8.69 49.64 11.83
C ALA A 3 -9.23 48.20 12.04
N LEU A 4 -9.81 47.89 13.21
CA LEU A 4 -10.34 46.56 13.51
C LEU A 4 -11.85 46.42 13.24
N ALA A 5 -12.57 47.54 13.07
CA ALA A 5 -14.00 47.53 12.76
C ALA A 5 -14.32 47.40 11.25
N LEU A 6 -13.34 47.61 10.37
CA LEU A 6 -13.51 47.52 8.91
C LEU A 6 -13.14 46.14 8.33
N ALA A 7 -12.53 45.26 9.10
CA ALA A 7 -12.19 43.91 8.66
C ALA A 7 -13.36 42.90 8.81
N VAL A 8 -14.36 43.21 9.64
CA VAL A 8 -15.49 42.31 9.94
C VAL A 8 -16.68 42.50 8.98
N VAL A 9 -16.74 43.61 8.23
CA VAL A 9 -17.85 43.93 7.32
C VAL A 9 -17.64 43.40 5.90
N ALA A 10 -16.43 42.91 5.56
CA ALA A 10 -16.09 42.42 4.21
C ALA A 10 -16.29 40.91 3.98
N LEU A 11 -16.66 40.12 5.00
CA LEU A 11 -16.86 38.66 4.85
C LEU A 11 -18.32 38.20 5.02
N SER A 12 -19.27 39.13 5.17
CA SER A 12 -20.69 38.81 5.43
C SER A 12 -21.63 38.97 4.22
N VAL A 13 -21.12 39.23 3.01
CA VAL A 13 -21.96 39.40 1.78
C VAL A 13 -21.82 38.22 0.80
N GLY A 14 -21.04 37.18 1.13
CA GLY A 14 -20.83 36.02 0.26
C GLY A 14 -21.82 34.86 0.43
N PHE A 15 -22.80 34.93 1.35
CA PHE A 15 -23.60 33.76 1.75
C PHE A 15 -25.09 33.80 1.38
N VAL A 16 -25.58 34.85 0.71
CA VAL A 16 -27.03 34.95 0.35
C VAL A 16 -27.31 34.56 -1.11
N GLY A 17 -26.29 34.10 -1.86
CA GLY A 17 -26.42 33.69 -3.26
C GLY A 17 -26.77 32.21 -3.49
N TRP A 18 -26.64 31.34 -2.48
CA TRP A 18 -26.59 29.88 -2.72
C TRP A 18 -27.94 29.14 -2.63
N PHE A 19 -29.02 29.80 -2.20
CA PHE A 19 -30.35 29.18 -2.06
C PHE A 19 -31.37 29.69 -3.09
N ARG A 20 -30.97 29.76 -4.37
CA ARG A 20 -31.95 29.83 -5.46
C ARG A 20 -32.16 28.42 -6.04
N PRO A 21 -33.35 27.81 -5.89
CA PRO A 21 -33.69 26.61 -6.63
C PRO A 21 -33.78 27.00 -8.11
N GLN A 22 -32.85 26.48 -8.92
CA GLN A 22 -32.89 26.66 -10.36
C GLN A 22 -33.94 25.69 -10.94
N PRO A 23 -34.87 26.14 -11.80
CA PRO A 23 -35.86 25.26 -12.41
C PRO A 23 -35.19 24.20 -13.31
N ASP A 24 -35.64 22.95 -13.17
CA ASP A 24 -35.19 21.77 -13.90
C ASP A 24 -35.09 22.00 -15.41
N SER A 25 -33.87 22.20 -15.92
CA SER A 25 -33.60 22.19 -17.36
C SER A 25 -32.10 22.05 -17.65
N ASN A 26 -31.44 21.14 -16.95
CA ASN A 26 -30.37 20.34 -17.54
C ASN A 26 -30.07 19.21 -16.56
N ARG A 27 -30.45 18.00 -16.94
CA ARG A 27 -29.95 16.80 -16.29
C ARG A 27 -28.46 16.77 -16.59
N SER A 28 -27.64 17.37 -15.73
CA SER A 28 -26.20 17.11 -15.71
C SER A 28 -26.05 15.58 -15.74
N PRO A 29 -25.19 15.02 -16.60
CA PRO A 29 -24.82 13.62 -16.43
C PRO A 29 -24.34 13.50 -14.99
N LEU A 30 -24.87 12.53 -14.22
CA LEU A 30 -24.28 12.16 -12.94
C LEU A 30 -22.78 12.18 -13.15
N ALA A 31 -22.05 12.97 -12.34
CA ALA A 31 -20.61 13.06 -12.44
C ALA A 31 -20.08 11.63 -12.43
N SER A 32 -19.64 11.14 -13.59
CA SER A 32 -18.98 9.85 -13.69
C SER A 32 -17.83 9.90 -12.71
N ASP A 33 -17.66 8.86 -11.89
CA ASP A 33 -16.46 8.72 -11.07
C ASP A 33 -15.23 9.07 -11.92
N PRO A 34 -14.21 9.75 -11.37
CA PRO A 34 -13.05 10.14 -12.15
C PRO A 34 -12.39 8.89 -12.75
N THR A 35 -12.62 8.66 -14.03
CA THR A 35 -12.02 7.56 -14.77
C THR A 35 -10.56 7.91 -15.06
N PHE A 36 -9.64 7.04 -14.66
CA PHE A 36 -8.23 7.19 -15.02
C PHE A 36 -8.01 7.00 -16.52
N THR A 37 -7.06 7.75 -17.07
CA THR A 37 -6.60 7.56 -18.45
C THR A 37 -5.79 6.28 -18.59
N SER A 38 -5.71 5.73 -19.80
CA SER A 38 -4.88 4.54 -20.08
C SER A 38 -3.42 4.74 -19.68
N GLN A 39 -2.89 5.96 -19.82
CA GLN A 39 -1.52 6.29 -19.41
C GLN A 39 -1.36 6.20 -17.88
N GLN A 40 -2.28 6.80 -17.12
CA GLN A 40 -2.26 6.74 -15.65
C GLN A 40 -2.35 5.30 -15.14
N ILE A 41 -3.16 4.45 -15.79
CA ILE A 41 -3.28 3.03 -15.44
C ILE A 41 -1.96 2.29 -15.71
N SER A 42 -1.33 2.55 -16.87
CA SER A 42 -0.04 1.95 -17.22
C SER A 42 1.06 2.36 -16.24
N ASP A 43 1.16 3.66 -15.95
CA ASP A 43 2.19 4.20 -15.04
C ASP A 43 2.02 3.65 -13.62
N ALA A 44 0.78 3.56 -13.13
CA ALA A 44 0.46 2.96 -11.84
C ALA A 44 0.82 1.46 -11.79
N LYS A 45 0.50 0.70 -12.85
CA LYS A 45 0.91 -0.72 -12.97
C LYS A 45 2.43 -0.83 -12.87
N ASP A 46 3.17 -0.05 -13.65
CA ASP A 46 4.64 -0.10 -13.68
C ASP A 46 5.23 0.26 -12.30
N SER A 47 4.68 1.29 -11.66
CA SER A 47 5.07 1.77 -10.33
C SER A 47 4.86 0.71 -9.24
N VAL A 48 3.73 0.00 -9.26
CA VAL A 48 3.43 -1.10 -8.35
C VAL A 48 4.31 -2.32 -8.63
N CYS A 49 4.50 -2.70 -9.88
CA CYS A 49 5.32 -3.84 -10.27
C CYS A 49 6.81 -3.63 -9.98
N ALA A 50 7.33 -2.42 -10.14
CA ALA A 50 8.67 -2.06 -9.68
C ALA A 50 8.82 -2.21 -8.16
N THR A 51 7.81 -1.78 -7.41
CA THR A 51 7.78 -1.89 -5.94
C THR A 51 7.74 -3.35 -5.49
N HIS A 52 6.90 -4.17 -6.10
CA HIS A 52 6.84 -5.61 -5.87
C HIS A 52 8.20 -6.28 -6.06
N ARG A 53 8.90 -6.00 -7.17
CA ARG A 53 10.24 -6.56 -7.42
C ARG A 53 11.24 -6.18 -6.34
N LEU A 54 11.23 -4.93 -5.87
CA LEU A 54 12.11 -4.48 -4.80
C LEU A 54 11.80 -5.20 -3.47
N VAL A 55 10.53 -5.32 -3.11
CA VAL A 55 10.09 -6.00 -1.89
C VAL A 55 10.43 -7.49 -1.95
N ARG A 56 10.16 -8.16 -3.07
CA ARG A 56 10.54 -9.56 -3.30
C ARG A 56 12.04 -9.77 -3.13
N GLN A 57 12.88 -8.90 -3.70
CA GLN A 57 14.33 -8.95 -3.55
C GLN A 57 14.75 -8.77 -2.08
N ALA A 58 14.21 -7.75 -1.40
CA ALA A 58 14.53 -7.48 0.01
C ALA A 58 14.13 -8.64 0.92
N THR A 59 12.93 -9.20 0.73
CA THR A 59 12.46 -10.37 1.48
C THR A 59 13.39 -11.56 1.25
N VAL A 60 13.63 -11.96 0.00
CA VAL A 60 14.48 -13.10 -0.34
C VAL A 60 15.89 -12.95 0.21
N SER A 61 16.50 -11.76 0.11
CA SER A 61 17.85 -11.51 0.62
C SER A 61 17.94 -11.66 2.14
N ASN A 62 16.94 -11.18 2.90
CA ASN A 62 16.99 -11.19 4.36
C ASN A 62 16.49 -12.51 4.95
N THR A 63 15.51 -13.18 4.34
CA THR A 63 14.98 -14.46 4.85
C THR A 63 15.90 -15.64 4.57
N ASN A 64 16.81 -15.52 3.60
CA ASN A 64 17.81 -16.55 3.28
C ASN A 64 19.22 -16.18 3.77
N GLN A 65 19.36 -15.11 4.54
CA GLN A 65 20.65 -14.69 5.06
C GLN A 65 21.18 -15.73 6.05
N ILE A 66 22.48 -16.03 5.95
CA ILE A 66 23.19 -16.93 6.86
C ILE A 66 24.01 -16.07 7.82
N ASN A 67 24.09 -16.47 9.10
CA ASN A 67 24.98 -15.85 10.06
C ASN A 67 26.45 -16.06 9.61
N PRO A 68 27.23 -14.98 9.38
CA PRO A 68 28.62 -15.12 8.94
C PRO A 68 29.56 -15.68 10.03
N VAL A 69 29.14 -15.69 11.30
CA VAL A 69 29.91 -16.22 12.43
C VAL A 69 29.11 -17.36 13.08
N PRO A 70 29.32 -18.62 12.67
CA PRO A 70 28.58 -19.75 13.21
C PRO A 70 28.69 -19.87 14.74
N GLY A 71 27.56 -20.02 15.41
CA GLY A 71 27.48 -20.14 16.87
C GLY A 71 27.38 -18.81 17.63
N ASP A 72 27.41 -17.66 16.93
CA ASP A 72 27.10 -16.38 17.54
C ASP A 72 25.58 -16.18 17.66
N ALA A 73 25.06 -16.35 18.88
CA ALA A 73 23.64 -16.18 19.17
C ALA A 73 23.12 -14.75 18.89
N ILE A 74 23.97 -13.73 18.98
CA ILE A 74 23.59 -12.35 18.64
C ILE A 74 23.46 -12.20 17.12
N GLY A 75 24.39 -12.77 16.35
CA GLY A 75 24.32 -12.85 14.90
C GLY A 75 23.07 -13.59 14.41
N ASP A 76 22.73 -14.73 15.03
CA ASP A 76 21.51 -15.48 14.70
C ASP A 76 20.25 -14.65 14.95
N LEU A 77 20.20 -13.95 16.09
CA LEU A 77 19.10 -13.04 16.41
C LEU A 77 19.02 -11.89 15.40
N ALA A 78 20.14 -11.29 15.02
CA ALA A 78 20.18 -10.18 14.07
C ALA A 78 19.68 -10.59 12.68
N VAL A 79 20.09 -11.77 12.18
CA VAL A 79 19.58 -12.35 10.93
C VAL A 79 18.06 -12.56 11.01
N ALA A 80 17.58 -13.17 12.09
CA ALA A 80 16.14 -13.41 12.28
C ALA A 80 15.33 -12.10 12.39
N VAL A 81 15.88 -11.06 13.04
CA VAL A 81 15.25 -9.73 13.12
C VAL A 81 15.18 -9.07 11.75
N ASN A 82 16.26 -9.11 10.95
CA ASN A 82 16.26 -8.56 9.60
C ASN A 82 15.25 -9.26 8.68
N ALA A 83 15.13 -10.59 8.77
CA ALA A 83 14.13 -11.34 8.05
C ALA A 83 12.70 -10.88 8.41
N ARG A 84 12.37 -10.77 9.70
CA ARG A 84 11.06 -10.29 10.17
C ARG A 84 10.79 -8.85 9.75
N LEU A 85 11.80 -7.98 9.83
CA LEU A 85 11.71 -6.59 9.40
C LEU A 85 11.43 -6.49 7.91
N ALA A 86 12.15 -7.25 7.07
CA ALA A 86 11.96 -7.26 5.63
C ALA A 86 10.54 -7.70 5.24
N LEU A 87 10.00 -8.71 5.93
CA LEU A 87 8.62 -9.16 5.72
C LEU A 87 7.60 -8.07 6.08
N TYR A 88 7.68 -7.52 7.30
CA TYR A 88 6.69 -6.54 7.76
C TYR A 88 6.76 -5.23 6.97
N SER A 89 7.97 -4.66 6.80
CA SER A 89 8.19 -3.43 6.05
C SER A 89 7.92 -3.62 4.55
N GLY A 90 8.17 -4.81 4.01
CA GLY A 90 7.83 -5.16 2.64
C GLY A 90 6.32 -5.08 2.40
N GLY A 91 5.52 -5.67 3.29
CA GLY A 91 4.06 -5.56 3.21
C GLY A 91 3.56 -4.13 3.36
N ASP A 92 4.08 -3.38 4.34
CA ASP A 92 3.72 -1.96 4.54
C ASP A 92 4.05 -1.10 3.31
N TYR A 93 5.24 -1.28 2.74
CA TYR A 93 5.69 -0.54 1.56
C TYR A 93 4.81 -0.81 0.33
N LEU A 94 4.35 -2.06 0.14
CA LEU A 94 3.38 -2.41 -0.91
C LEU A 94 2.03 -1.71 -0.71
N LEU A 95 1.49 -1.73 0.51
CA LEU A 95 0.20 -1.07 0.81
C LEU A 95 0.26 0.45 0.63
N ASN A 96 1.38 1.06 1.05
CA ASN A 96 1.63 2.48 0.84
C ASN A 96 1.72 2.81 -0.66
N ARG A 97 2.37 1.96 -1.45
CA ARG A 97 2.39 2.13 -2.91
C ARG A 97 1.01 2.03 -3.54
N LEU A 98 0.18 1.05 -3.15
CA LEU A 98 -1.19 0.96 -3.66
C LEU A 98 -2.04 2.20 -3.33
N THR A 99 -1.81 2.80 -2.16
CA THR A 99 -2.49 4.04 -1.76
C THR A 99 -2.04 5.25 -2.60
N ALA A 100 -0.75 5.29 -2.96
CA ALA A 100 -0.19 6.34 -3.82
C ALA A 100 -0.57 6.18 -5.30
N GLU A 101 -0.94 4.97 -5.74
CA GLU A 101 -1.23 4.62 -7.13
C GLU A 101 -2.69 4.17 -7.33
N PRO A 102 -3.68 5.07 -7.16
CA PRO A 102 -5.10 4.71 -7.22
C PRO A 102 -5.57 4.25 -8.61
N ALA A 103 -4.78 4.48 -9.65
CA ALA A 103 -5.02 4.00 -11.01
C ALA A 103 -4.56 2.55 -11.27
N THR A 104 -4.01 1.87 -10.25
CA THR A 104 -3.59 0.47 -10.37
C THR A 104 -4.76 -0.42 -10.78
N PRO A 105 -4.62 -1.30 -11.79
CA PRO A 105 -5.66 -2.26 -12.14
C PRO A 105 -6.14 -3.07 -10.93
N THR A 106 -7.45 -3.22 -10.76
CA THR A 106 -8.06 -3.82 -9.56
C THR A 106 -7.47 -5.20 -9.24
N GLU A 107 -7.32 -6.06 -10.25
CA GLU A 107 -6.76 -7.40 -10.10
C GLU A 107 -5.33 -7.39 -9.52
N LEU A 108 -4.47 -6.49 -10.03
CA LEU A 108 -3.11 -6.31 -9.50
C LEU A 108 -3.15 -5.74 -8.08
N SER A 109 -4.01 -4.75 -7.83
CA SER A 109 -4.13 -4.14 -6.51
C SER A 109 -4.58 -5.15 -5.43
N ASP A 110 -5.50 -6.05 -5.76
CA ASP A 110 -6.00 -7.09 -4.87
C ASP A 110 -4.94 -8.16 -4.61
N ALA A 111 -4.23 -8.60 -5.65
CA ALA A 111 -3.14 -9.56 -5.51
C ALA A 111 -2.00 -9.01 -4.63
N VAL A 112 -1.59 -7.76 -4.86
CA VAL A 112 -0.55 -7.08 -4.05
C VAL A 112 -1.01 -6.88 -2.61
N ARG A 113 -2.29 -6.56 -2.39
CA ARG A 113 -2.84 -6.41 -1.02
C ARG A 113 -2.82 -7.73 -0.26
N LYS A 114 -3.19 -8.85 -0.91
CA LYS A 114 -3.10 -10.20 -0.32
C LYS A 114 -1.66 -10.56 0.02
N LEU A 115 -0.72 -10.32 -0.91
CA LEU A 115 0.71 -10.52 -0.67
C LEU A 115 1.19 -9.70 0.54
N ALA A 116 0.86 -8.41 0.57
CA ALA A 116 1.27 -7.52 1.65
C ALA A 116 0.77 -7.97 3.02
N HIS A 117 -0.51 -8.35 3.12
CA HIS A 117 -1.09 -8.82 4.37
C HIS A 117 -0.47 -10.14 4.84
N VAL A 118 -0.24 -11.11 3.95
CA VAL A 118 0.38 -12.38 4.37
C VAL A 118 1.84 -12.18 4.80
N LEU A 119 2.59 -11.24 4.19
CA LEU A 119 3.94 -10.88 4.63
C LEU A 119 3.93 -10.29 6.04
N GLN A 120 2.99 -9.37 6.34
CA GLN A 120 2.83 -8.78 7.67
C GLN A 120 2.40 -9.83 8.71
N GLU A 121 1.45 -10.70 8.35
CA GLU A 121 0.97 -11.79 9.22
C GLU A 121 2.08 -12.81 9.51
N LEU A 122 2.89 -13.14 8.51
CA LEU A 122 4.04 -14.02 8.68
C LEU A 122 5.07 -13.39 9.61
N ALA A 123 5.38 -12.10 9.44
CA ALA A 123 6.32 -11.38 10.30
C ALA A 123 5.86 -11.35 11.77
N ILE A 124 4.59 -11.01 12.02
CA ILE A 124 4.06 -10.95 13.39
C ILE A 124 3.95 -12.35 14.01
N SER A 125 3.63 -13.37 13.22
CA SER A 125 3.61 -14.77 13.67
C SER A 125 5.00 -15.24 14.12
N TYR A 126 6.05 -14.87 13.38
CA TYR A 126 7.42 -15.14 13.80
C TYR A 126 7.84 -14.38 15.06
N LEU A 127 7.36 -13.15 15.25
CA LEU A 127 7.61 -12.37 16.48
C LEU A 127 6.87 -12.97 17.69
N ALA A 128 5.69 -13.52 17.47
CA ALA A 128 4.90 -14.21 18.49
C ALA A 128 5.45 -15.60 18.86
N GLY A 129 6.49 -16.10 18.16
CA GLY A 129 7.02 -17.44 18.38
C GLY A 129 6.05 -18.54 17.94
N ALA A 130 5.23 -18.28 16.92
CA ALA A 130 4.23 -19.22 16.43
C ALA A 130 4.88 -20.51 15.91
N PRO A 131 4.24 -21.69 16.13
CA PRO A 131 4.78 -22.97 15.69
C PRO A 131 4.72 -23.13 14.17
N ASP A 132 5.44 -24.12 13.64
CA ASP A 132 5.49 -24.41 12.20
C ASP A 132 4.12 -24.73 11.57
N SER A 133 3.18 -25.26 12.34
CA SER A 133 1.80 -25.49 11.90
C SER A 133 1.07 -24.19 11.54
N VAL A 134 1.52 -23.04 12.05
CA VAL A 134 1.00 -21.71 11.75
C VAL A 134 1.85 -21.03 10.67
N VAL A 135 3.18 -21.02 10.81
CA VAL A 135 4.04 -20.26 9.88
C VAL A 135 4.23 -20.93 8.52
N THR A 136 4.14 -22.26 8.43
CA THR A 136 4.34 -22.98 7.15
C THR A 136 3.25 -22.66 6.13
N PRO A 137 1.95 -22.70 6.47
CA PRO A 137 0.90 -22.25 5.56
C PRO A 137 1.06 -20.80 5.11
N LEU A 138 1.46 -19.89 6.01
CA LEU A 138 1.70 -18.48 5.68
C LEU A 138 2.87 -18.30 4.70
N ARG A 139 3.96 -19.06 4.86
CA ARG A 139 5.07 -19.07 3.88
C ARG A 139 4.59 -19.51 2.50
N GLN A 140 3.81 -20.61 2.43
CA GLN A 140 3.27 -21.11 1.17
C GLN A 140 2.34 -20.10 0.49
N ALA A 141 1.47 -19.45 1.26
CA ALA A 141 0.58 -18.40 0.76
C ALA A 141 1.37 -17.17 0.28
N SER A 142 2.43 -16.77 0.98
CA SER A 142 3.35 -15.71 0.55
C SER A 142 3.99 -16.04 -0.80
N ASP A 143 4.49 -17.26 -0.97
CA ASP A 143 5.09 -17.71 -2.23
C ASP A 143 4.06 -17.71 -3.38
N GLU A 144 2.85 -18.19 -3.11
CA GLU A 144 1.76 -18.22 -4.09
C GLU A 144 1.31 -16.81 -4.51
N HIS A 145 1.14 -15.90 -3.56
CA HIS A 145 0.80 -14.51 -3.84
C HIS A 145 1.94 -13.79 -4.57
N THR A 146 3.20 -14.09 -4.25
CA THR A 146 4.35 -13.57 -4.99
C THR A 146 4.29 -13.99 -6.46
N ARG A 147 4.04 -15.27 -6.75
CA ARG A 147 3.89 -15.78 -8.13
C ARG A 147 2.70 -15.14 -8.85
N THR A 148 1.58 -14.97 -8.14
CA THR A 148 0.39 -14.31 -8.70
C THR A 148 0.71 -12.88 -9.14
N VAL A 149 1.39 -12.10 -8.30
CA VAL A 149 1.79 -10.72 -8.64
C VAL A 149 2.82 -10.72 -9.77
N ASP A 150 3.78 -11.67 -9.78
CA ASP A 150 4.76 -11.81 -10.87
C ASP A 150 4.06 -12.00 -12.24
N LEU A 151 3.00 -12.82 -12.30
CA LEU A 151 2.21 -13.04 -13.52
C LEU A 151 1.43 -11.79 -13.97
N LEU A 152 0.94 -10.97 -13.03
CA LEU A 152 0.21 -9.73 -13.35
C LEU A 152 1.16 -8.60 -13.77
N CYS A 153 2.44 -8.71 -13.40
CA CYS A 153 3.48 -7.73 -13.69
C CYS A 153 4.27 -8.01 -14.98
N THR A 154 3.85 -9.00 -15.77
CA THR A 154 4.35 -9.20 -17.15
C THR A 154 3.80 -8.19 -18.13
#